data_AF-A0A7V1PW84-F1
#
_entry.id   AF-A0A7V1PW84-F1
#
_cell.length_a   1.000
_cell.length_b   1.000
_cell.length_c   1.000
_cell.angle_alpha   90.00
_cell.angle_beta   90.00
_cell.angle_gamma   90.00
#
_symmetry.space_group_name_H-M   'P 1'
#
loop_
_entity.id
_entity.type
_entity.pdbx_description
1 polymer ?
#
loop_
_entity_poly.entity_id
_entity_poly.type
_entity_poly.pdbx_seq_one_letter_code
_entity_poly.pdbx_strand_id
1 'polypeptide(L)'
;MYLTKLLKNEGKKVAVLSRGYGRKSKGYYLVSDGINMLVSVDVCGDEIYHTASEYNVAAAVSENRVQGARNLIKQLNIDTILLDDAFQHRWIKRDLNLLIFEQNFLCRNNFFVQNLLPTGIMREPFNSVKRADAIIINRKFSNHKKILNKNARYLEGKTIFTSYYEAME
;
A
#
# COMPACT_ATOMS: atom_id res chain seq x y z
N MET A 1 -7.32 -1.81 -3.00
CA MET A 1 -8.75 -2.18 -3.07
C MET A 1 -9.67 -1.03 -2.65
N TYR A 2 -9.89 -0.78 -1.34
CA TYR A 2 -10.81 0.28 -0.89
C TYR A 2 -10.53 1.66 -1.51
N LEU A 3 -9.30 2.15 -1.42
CA LEU A 3 -8.92 3.46 -1.97
C LEU A 3 -9.12 3.53 -3.48
N THR A 4 -8.85 2.44 -4.19
CA THR A 4 -9.06 2.34 -5.63
C THR A 4 -10.53 2.56 -5.99
N LYS A 5 -11.44 1.89 -5.26
CA LYS A 5 -12.88 2.03 -5.47
C LYS A 5 -13.37 3.44 -5.09
N LEU A 6 -12.92 3.95 -3.95
CA LEU A 6 -13.26 5.30 -3.49
C LEU A 6 -12.89 6.36 -4.54
N LEU A 7 -11.64 6.35 -5.01
CA LEU A 7 -11.15 7.34 -5.97
C LEU A 7 -11.82 7.19 -7.35
N LYS A 8 -12.09 5.95 -7.80
CA LYS A 8 -12.87 5.72 -9.04
C LYS A 8 -14.29 6.29 -8.92
N ASN A 9 -14.95 6.11 -7.76
CA ASN A 9 -16.28 6.67 -7.51
C ASN A 9 -16.28 8.21 -7.50
N GLU A 10 -15.18 8.82 -7.07
CA GLU A 10 -14.94 10.28 -7.17
C GLU A 10 -14.51 10.74 -8.59
N GLY A 11 -14.63 9.87 -9.60
CA GLY A 11 -14.38 10.20 -11.00
C GLY A 11 -12.90 10.30 -11.39
N LYS A 12 -11.98 9.82 -10.55
CA LYS A 12 -10.53 9.84 -10.85
C LYS A 12 -10.11 8.74 -11.82
N LYS A 13 -9.12 9.03 -12.66
CA LYS A 13 -8.44 8.03 -13.49
C LYS A 13 -7.30 7.40 -12.71
N VAL A 14 -7.64 6.36 -11.96
CA VAL A 14 -6.75 5.70 -11.02
C VAL A 14 -6.01 4.55 -11.67
N ALA A 15 -4.71 4.43 -11.37
CA ALA A 15 -3.96 3.20 -11.59
C ALA A 15 -3.16 2.77 -10.36
N VAL A 16 -2.87 1.46 -10.29
CA VAL A 16 -2.02 0.88 -9.25
C VAL A 16 -0.63 0.62 -9.83
N LEU A 17 0.41 1.06 -9.12
CA LEU A 17 1.80 0.75 -9.46
C LEU A 17 2.46 -0.01 -8.32
N SER A 18 2.87 -1.24 -8.60
CA SER A 18 3.56 -2.11 -7.65
C SER A 18 5.00 -2.41 -8.09
N ARG A 19 5.80 -2.97 -7.18
CA ARG A 19 7.07 -3.62 -7.54
C ARG A 19 6.84 -4.83 -8.43
N GLY A 20 5.76 -5.57 -8.17
CA GLY A 20 5.57 -6.95 -8.59
C GLY A 20 6.55 -7.89 -7.88
N TYR A 21 6.38 -8.07 -6.57
CA TYR A 21 7.23 -8.99 -5.80
C TYR A 21 7.08 -10.42 -6.33
N GLY A 22 8.18 -11.19 -6.38
CA GLY A 22 8.16 -12.58 -6.85
C GLY A 22 8.01 -12.78 -8.37
N ARG A 23 7.81 -11.71 -9.16
CA ARG A 23 7.71 -11.83 -10.62
C ARG A 23 9.03 -12.23 -11.28
N LYS A 24 8.95 -12.90 -12.43
CA LYS A 24 10.13 -13.31 -13.23
C LYS A 24 10.65 -12.20 -14.15
N SER A 25 9.81 -11.24 -14.51
CA SER A 25 10.16 -10.13 -15.39
C SER A 25 10.94 -9.02 -14.67
N LYS A 26 11.59 -8.14 -15.45
CA LYS A 26 12.28 -6.94 -14.96
C LYS A 26 11.86 -5.73 -15.77
N GLY A 27 11.87 -4.56 -15.15
CA GLY A 27 11.50 -3.31 -15.81
C GLY A 27 10.00 -3.04 -15.78
N TYR A 28 9.54 -2.14 -16.65
CA TYR A 28 8.16 -1.72 -16.70
C TYR A 28 7.30 -2.68 -17.53
N TYR A 29 6.19 -3.13 -16.96
CA TYR A 29 5.12 -3.79 -17.70
C TYR A 29 3.78 -3.18 -17.33
N LEU A 30 2.97 -2.90 -18.36
CA LEU A 30 1.56 -2.61 -18.18
C LEU A 30 0.84 -3.94 -17.97
N VAL A 31 0.21 -4.10 -16.81
CA VAL A 31 -0.45 -5.36 -16.41
C VAL A 31 -1.91 -5.36 -16.86
N SER A 32 -2.58 -4.23 -16.71
CA SER A 32 -3.95 -4.02 -17.15
C SER A 32 -4.16 -2.57 -17.56
N ASP A 33 -5.00 -2.37 -18.57
CA ASP A 33 -5.54 -1.07 -18.96
C ASP A 33 -6.81 -0.69 -18.18
N GLY A 34 -7.24 -1.54 -17.24
CA GLY A 34 -8.49 -1.40 -16.47
C GLY A 34 -9.68 -2.15 -17.08
N ILE A 35 -9.50 -2.76 -18.25
CA ILE A 35 -10.51 -3.58 -18.93
C ILE A 35 -9.95 -4.98 -19.20
N ASN A 36 -8.74 -5.04 -19.75
CA ASN A 36 -8.07 -6.26 -20.16
C ASN A 36 -6.85 -6.53 -19.27
N MET A 37 -6.57 -7.80 -19.03
CA MET A 37 -5.29 -8.25 -18.51
C MET A 37 -4.33 -8.44 -19.69
N LEU A 38 -3.16 -7.79 -19.63
CA LEU A 38 -2.22 -7.70 -20.76
C LEU A 38 -1.00 -8.62 -20.59
N VAL A 39 -0.75 -9.10 -19.38
CA VAL A 39 0.37 -9.99 -19.06
C VAL A 39 -0.06 -11.08 -18.08
N SER A 40 0.70 -12.17 -18.04
CA SER A 40 0.45 -13.29 -17.12
C SER A 40 0.93 -13.00 -15.70
N VAL A 41 0.47 -13.83 -14.76
CA VAL A 41 0.92 -13.81 -13.35
C VAL A 41 2.45 -13.96 -13.22
N ASP A 42 3.08 -14.81 -14.03
CA ASP A 42 4.55 -14.97 -14.03
C ASP A 42 5.29 -13.66 -14.34
N VAL A 43 4.69 -12.80 -15.17
CA VAL A 43 5.28 -11.53 -15.60
C VAL A 43 5.07 -10.45 -14.55
N CYS A 44 3.92 -10.40 -13.88
CA CYS A 44 3.56 -9.28 -13.02
C CYS A 44 3.59 -9.57 -11.52
N GLY A 45 3.53 -10.84 -11.12
CA GLY A 45 3.28 -11.25 -9.74
C GLY A 45 1.79 -11.43 -9.46
N ASP A 46 1.48 -12.27 -8.49
CA ASP A 46 0.13 -12.63 -8.08
C ASP A 46 -0.65 -11.45 -7.48
N GLU A 47 -0.04 -10.68 -6.58
CA GLU A 47 -0.70 -9.57 -5.87
C GLU A 47 -1.27 -8.50 -6.83
N ILE A 48 -0.47 -8.09 -7.81
CA ILE A 48 -0.90 -7.06 -8.77
C ILE A 48 -1.88 -7.62 -9.79
N TYR A 49 -1.70 -8.89 -10.20
CA TYR A 49 -2.62 -9.55 -11.12
C TYR A 49 -4.01 -9.60 -10.50
N HIS A 50 -4.09 -10.10 -9.27
CA HIS A 50 -5.32 -10.19 -8.49
C HIS A 50 -5.99 -8.82 -8.29
N THR A 51 -5.20 -7.81 -7.89
CA THR A 51 -5.71 -6.45 -7.70
C THR A 51 -6.29 -5.87 -9.01
N ALA A 52 -5.60 -6.07 -10.13
CA ALA A 52 -6.05 -5.57 -11.43
C ALA A 52 -7.33 -6.29 -11.89
N SER A 53 -7.35 -7.63 -11.80
CA SER A 53 -8.45 -8.45 -12.28
C SER A 53 -9.73 -8.29 -11.46
N GLU A 54 -9.63 -8.25 -10.14
CA GLU A 54 -10.82 -8.19 -9.27
C GLU A 54 -11.46 -6.78 -9.26
N TYR A 55 -10.67 -5.72 -9.42
CA TYR A 55 -11.14 -4.33 -9.30
C TYR A 55 -11.27 -3.60 -10.63
N ASN A 56 -10.94 -4.26 -11.75
CA ASN A 56 -10.93 -3.68 -13.09
C ASN A 56 -10.22 -2.31 -13.07
N VAL A 57 -8.97 -2.31 -12.61
CA VAL A 57 -8.16 -1.10 -12.46
C VAL A 57 -6.92 -1.21 -13.32
N ALA A 58 -6.56 -0.11 -13.96
CA ALA A 58 -5.27 0.02 -14.63
C ALA A 58 -4.15 -0.31 -13.63
N ALA A 59 -3.21 -1.15 -14.05
CA ALA A 59 -2.16 -1.62 -13.17
C ALA A 59 -0.85 -1.78 -13.93
N ALA A 60 0.26 -1.48 -13.28
CA ALA A 60 1.59 -1.72 -13.81
C ALA A 60 2.55 -2.18 -12.72
N VAL A 61 3.65 -2.77 -13.17
CA VAL A 61 4.77 -3.20 -12.31
C VAL A 61 6.08 -2.61 -12.78
N SER A 62 6.88 -2.12 -11.83
CA SER A 62 8.23 -1.63 -12.11
C SER A 62 9.08 -1.57 -10.85
N GLU A 63 10.36 -1.93 -10.93
CA GLU A 63 11.31 -1.67 -9.84
C GLU A 63 11.63 -0.18 -9.71
N ASN A 64 11.67 0.56 -10.81
CA ASN A 64 11.84 2.01 -10.80
C ASN A 64 10.46 2.68 -10.85
N ARG A 65 9.90 3.01 -9.68
CA ARG A 65 8.52 3.53 -9.61
C ARG A 65 8.40 4.90 -10.25
N VAL A 66 9.46 5.71 -10.24
CA VAL A 66 9.44 7.02 -10.91
C VAL A 66 9.30 6.85 -12.41
N GLN A 67 10.10 5.96 -13.02
CA GLN A 67 9.98 5.66 -14.44
C GLN A 67 8.65 4.97 -14.76
N GLY A 68 8.24 3.99 -13.94
CA GLY A 68 6.99 3.28 -14.10
C GLY A 68 5.78 4.21 -14.05
N ALA A 69 5.75 5.15 -13.11
CA ALA A 69 4.70 6.17 -12.99
C ALA A 69 4.64 7.04 -14.25
N ARG A 70 5.79 7.53 -14.74
CA ARG A 70 5.83 8.34 -15.98
C ARG A 70 5.29 7.58 -17.18
N ASN A 71 5.69 6.32 -17.34
CA ASN A 71 5.20 5.47 -18.43
C ASN A 71 3.69 5.26 -18.33
N LEU A 72 3.20 4.95 -17.13
CA LEU A 72 1.79 4.68 -16.89
C LEU A 72 0.91 5.91 -17.14
N ILE A 73 1.34 7.09 -16.68
CA ILE A 73 0.69 8.38 -16.96
C ILE A 73 0.62 8.62 -18.47
N LYS A 74 1.74 8.45 -19.17
CA LYS A 74 1.82 8.69 -20.61
C LYS A 74 0.93 7.73 -21.41
N GLN A 75 0.88 6.45 -21.01
CA GLN A 75 0.14 5.42 -21.75
C GLN A 75 -1.37 5.51 -21.56
N LEU A 76 -1.84 5.80 -20.34
CA LEU A 76 -3.26 5.69 -19.99
C LEU A 76 -3.91 7.04 -19.62
N ASN A 77 -3.16 8.13 -19.66
CA ASN A 77 -3.63 9.47 -19.28
C ASN A 77 -4.30 9.47 -17.89
N ILE A 78 -3.67 8.79 -16.94
CA ILE A 78 -4.13 8.69 -15.56
C ILE A 78 -3.76 9.96 -14.78
N ASP A 79 -4.61 10.31 -13.83
CA ASP A 79 -4.41 11.49 -12.96
C ASP A 79 -4.02 11.11 -11.53
N THR A 80 -4.19 9.84 -11.15
CA THR A 80 -4.00 9.36 -9.77
C THR A 80 -3.29 8.01 -9.78
N ILE A 81 -2.17 7.92 -9.04
CA ILE A 81 -1.43 6.66 -8.86
C ILE A 81 -1.52 6.22 -7.40
N LEU A 82 -1.96 4.99 -7.19
CA LEU A 82 -1.84 4.28 -5.93
C LEU A 82 -0.57 3.43 -5.95
N LEU A 83 0.34 3.71 -5.02
CA LEU A 83 1.57 2.95 -4.85
C LEU A 83 1.37 1.87 -3.80
N ASP A 84 1.56 0.62 -4.19
CA ASP A 84 1.48 -0.52 -3.28
C ASP A 84 2.83 -0.81 -2.59
N ASP A 85 2.79 -1.15 -1.31
CA ASP A 85 3.96 -1.37 -0.41
C ASP A 85 5.12 -0.38 -0.64
N ALA A 86 4.81 0.92 -0.69
CA ALA A 86 5.75 1.96 -1.14
C ALA A 86 6.18 2.94 -0.04
N PHE A 87 5.83 2.72 1.22
CA PHE A 87 6.15 3.67 2.30
C PHE A 87 7.67 3.89 2.45
N GLN A 88 8.47 2.83 2.28
CA GLN A 88 9.94 2.90 2.24
C GLN A 88 10.49 3.46 0.91
N HIS A 89 9.70 3.49 -0.16
CA HIS A 89 10.17 3.92 -1.48
C HIS A 89 10.19 5.46 -1.58
N ARG A 90 11.22 6.10 -1.03
CA ARG A 90 11.28 7.56 -0.87
C ARG A 90 11.66 8.34 -2.14
N TRP A 91 12.07 7.66 -3.21
CA TRP A 91 12.49 8.31 -4.46
C TRP A 91 11.33 8.82 -5.31
N ILE A 92 10.11 8.35 -5.06
CA ILE A 92 8.90 8.89 -5.69
C ILE A 92 8.23 9.86 -4.72
N LYS A 93 8.00 11.10 -5.17
CA LYS A 93 7.19 12.07 -4.44
C LYS A 93 5.75 11.53 -4.37
N ARG A 94 5.12 11.67 -3.20
CA ARG A 94 3.71 11.36 -2.97
C ARG A 94 3.04 12.60 -2.42
N ASP A 95 1.86 12.91 -2.93
CA ASP A 95 1.05 14.02 -2.42
C ASP A 95 0.26 13.62 -1.16
N LEU A 96 0.03 12.31 -0.97
CA LEU A 96 -0.54 11.72 0.23
C LEU A 96 0.19 10.42 0.59
N ASN A 97 0.65 10.31 1.83
CA ASN A 97 1.41 9.18 2.33
C ASN A 97 0.67 8.52 3.51
N LEU A 98 0.01 7.39 3.23
CA LEU A 98 -0.77 6.65 4.21
C LEU A 98 0.08 5.54 4.83
N LEU A 99 0.13 5.48 6.16
CA LEU A 99 0.82 4.42 6.89
C LEU A 99 -0.17 3.47 7.55
N ILE A 100 -0.03 2.18 7.29
CA ILE A 100 -0.89 1.16 7.88
C ILE A 100 -0.15 0.50 9.06
N PHE A 101 -0.82 0.42 10.21
CA PHE A 101 -0.40 -0.40 11.33
C PHE A 101 -1.43 -1.49 11.61
N GLU A 102 -0.98 -2.69 11.97
CA GLU A 102 -1.86 -3.68 12.57
C GLU A 102 -2.15 -3.29 14.04
N GLN A 103 -3.41 -3.37 14.48
CA GLN A 103 -3.77 -3.02 15.87
C GLN A 103 -3.01 -3.87 16.88
N ASN A 104 -2.88 -5.18 16.65
CA ASN A 104 -2.16 -6.05 17.60
C ASN A 104 -0.66 -5.74 17.64
N PHE A 105 -0.05 -5.34 16.52
CA PHE A 105 1.32 -4.87 16.51
C PHE A 105 1.51 -3.67 17.43
N LEU A 106 0.61 -2.67 17.40
CA LEU A 106 0.68 -1.49 18.25
C LEU A 106 0.43 -1.81 19.74
N CYS A 107 -0.48 -2.74 20.02
CA CYS A 107 -0.83 -3.12 21.40
C CYS A 107 0.20 -4.03 22.08
N ARG A 108 1.13 -4.63 21.34
CA ARG A 108 2.18 -5.47 21.92
C ARG A 108 3.32 -4.60 22.47
N ASN A 109 3.56 -4.65 23.79
CA ASN A 109 4.78 -4.13 24.40
C ASN A 109 5.87 -5.22 24.46
N ASN A 110 6.20 -5.82 23.31
CA ASN A 110 7.25 -6.83 23.23
C ASN A 110 8.44 -6.28 22.43
N PHE A 111 9.61 -6.22 23.08
CA PHE A 111 10.85 -5.74 22.48
C PHE A 111 11.20 -6.47 21.19
N PHE A 112 11.05 -7.80 21.13
CA PHE A 112 11.37 -8.60 19.94
C PHE A 112 10.36 -8.41 18.80
N VAL A 113 9.16 -7.91 19.08
CA VAL A 113 8.19 -7.59 18.01
C VAL A 113 8.41 -6.18 17.49
N GLN A 114 8.61 -5.23 18.39
CA GLN A 114 8.72 -3.81 18.10
C GLN A 114 10.16 -3.34 17.96
N ASN A 115 10.95 -4.11 17.20
CA ASN A 115 12.32 -3.76 16.87
C ASN A 115 12.59 -4.01 15.37
N LEU A 116 13.68 -3.42 14.89
CA LEU A 116 14.13 -3.54 13.52
C LEU A 116 14.51 -4.98 13.18
N LEU A 117 14.36 -5.35 11.91
CA LEU A 117 14.97 -6.55 11.36
C LEU A 117 16.50 -6.51 11.59
N PRO A 118 17.15 -7.64 11.95
CA PRO A 118 16.56 -8.98 12.11
C PRO A 118 15.98 -9.27 13.50
N THR A 119 16.14 -8.38 14.49
CA THR A 119 15.70 -8.60 15.89
C THR A 119 14.18 -8.65 16.04
N GLY A 120 13.46 -7.89 15.22
CA GLY A 120 12.01 -7.91 15.14
C GLY A 120 11.49 -7.77 13.72
N ILE A 121 10.22 -7.38 13.56
CA ILE A 121 9.55 -7.38 12.26
C ILE A 121 9.51 -6.00 11.58
N MET A 122 10.05 -4.97 12.22
CA MET A 122 9.99 -3.61 11.68
C MET A 122 11.00 -3.42 10.56
N ARG A 123 10.54 -2.95 9.41
CA ARG A 123 11.40 -2.53 8.29
C ARG A 123 12.05 -1.16 8.52
N GLU A 124 11.45 -0.34 9.37
CA GLU A 124 11.89 1.03 9.68
C GLU A 124 11.57 1.38 11.13
N PRO A 125 12.32 2.30 11.78
CA PRO A 125 12.06 2.68 13.17
C PRO A 125 10.74 3.45 13.31
N PHE A 126 10.15 3.47 14.51
CA PHE A 126 8.89 4.19 14.78
C PHE A 126 8.94 5.69 14.40
N ASN A 127 10.12 6.32 14.45
CA ASN A 127 10.27 7.71 14.01
C ASN A 127 9.93 7.92 12.52
N SER A 128 9.89 6.87 11.69
CA SER A 128 9.45 6.96 10.30
C SER A 128 7.96 7.33 10.16
N VAL A 129 7.15 7.18 11.21
CA VAL A 129 5.73 7.61 11.27
C VAL A 129 5.58 9.10 10.96
N LYS A 130 6.59 9.93 11.27
CA LYS A 130 6.55 11.37 10.99
C LYS A 130 6.23 11.70 9.53
N ARG A 131 6.60 10.82 8.59
CA ARG A 131 6.38 10.97 7.15
C ARG A 131 4.97 10.61 6.69
N ALA A 132 4.15 10.02 7.57
CA ALA A 132 2.77 9.70 7.24
C ALA A 132 1.90 10.96 7.37
N ASP A 133 1.03 11.20 6.40
CA ASP A 133 0.02 12.26 6.48
C ASP A 133 -1.19 11.78 7.29
N ALA A 134 -1.53 10.50 7.13
CA ALA A 134 -2.53 9.83 7.95
C ALA A 134 -2.12 8.38 8.24
N ILE A 135 -2.69 7.85 9.31
CA ILE A 135 -2.44 6.50 9.79
C ILE A 135 -3.72 5.69 9.69
N ILE A 136 -3.62 4.46 9.21
CA ILE A 136 -4.72 3.49 9.19
C ILE A 136 -4.37 2.37 10.16
N ILE A 137 -5.17 2.20 11.21
CA ILE A 137 -5.06 1.07 12.12
C ILE A 137 -5.96 -0.04 11.61
N ASN A 138 -5.33 -1.09 11.10
CA ASN A 138 -6.03 -2.26 10.61
C ASN A 138 -6.35 -3.24 11.74
N ARG A 139 -7.64 -3.50 11.92
CA ARG A 139 -8.21 -4.44 12.90
C ARG A 139 -8.69 -5.71 12.19
N LYS A 140 -7.73 -6.54 11.79
CA LYS A 140 -8.04 -7.86 11.25
C LYS A 140 -8.59 -8.74 12.39
N PHE A 141 -9.85 -9.14 12.28
CA PHE A 141 -10.56 -10.08 13.18
C PHE A 141 -10.32 -9.80 14.68
N SER A 142 -10.31 -8.52 15.07
CA SER A 142 -10.05 -8.14 16.46
C SER A 142 -10.96 -7.01 16.92
N ASN A 143 -11.43 -7.15 18.16
CA ASN A 143 -12.13 -6.09 18.87
C ASN A 143 -11.24 -4.87 19.01
N HIS A 144 -11.86 -3.71 19.12
CA HIS A 144 -11.16 -2.45 19.32
C HIS A 144 -10.33 -2.54 20.60
N LYS A 145 -9.04 -2.19 20.52
CA LYS A 145 -8.15 -2.14 21.68
C LYS A 145 -7.59 -0.73 21.79
N LYS A 146 -7.60 -0.20 23.02
CA LYS A 146 -6.89 1.04 23.32
C LYS A 146 -5.39 0.82 23.12
N ILE A 147 -4.75 1.66 22.33
CA ILE A 147 -3.30 1.60 22.11
C ILE A 147 -2.61 2.13 23.39
N LEU A 148 -2.12 1.23 24.23
CA LEU A 148 -1.48 1.53 25.51
C LEU A 148 0.03 1.21 25.44
N ASN A 149 0.75 1.88 24.55
CA ASN A 149 2.16 1.62 24.28
C ASN A 149 2.97 2.93 24.39
N LYS A 150 4.22 2.83 24.86
CA LYS A 150 5.23 3.92 24.83
C LYS A 150 5.39 4.60 23.46
N ASN A 151 5.04 3.90 22.39
CA ASN A 151 5.10 4.36 21.01
C ASN A 151 3.85 5.14 20.57
N ALA A 152 2.80 5.23 21.40
CA ALA A 152 1.60 6.02 21.09
C ALA A 152 1.94 7.49 20.80
N ARG A 153 2.99 8.02 21.44
CA ARG A 153 3.51 9.38 21.19
C ARG A 153 3.87 9.66 19.72
N TYR A 154 4.25 8.65 18.95
CA TYR A 154 4.56 8.82 17.52
C TYR A 154 3.32 9.01 16.66
N LEU A 155 2.14 8.67 17.19
CA LEU A 155 0.85 8.81 16.52
C LEU A 155 0.17 10.15 16.87
N GLU A 156 0.67 10.87 17.87
CA GLU A 156 0.09 12.14 18.32
C GLU A 156 0.08 13.18 17.18
N GLY A 157 -1.04 13.91 17.05
CA GLY A 157 -1.24 14.92 16.01
C GLY A 157 -1.45 14.37 14.60
N LYS A 158 -1.44 13.05 14.39
CA LYS A 158 -1.77 12.44 13.09
C LYS A 158 -3.27 12.18 12.98
N THR A 159 -3.82 12.31 11.78
CA THR A 159 -5.16 11.82 11.47
C THR A 159 -5.14 10.30 11.48
N ILE A 160 -6.01 9.68 12.29
CA ILE A 160 -6.07 8.22 12.45
C ILE A 160 -7.41 7.70 11.96
N PHE A 161 -7.36 6.78 11.01
CA PHE A 161 -8.50 5.98 10.56
C PHE A 161 -8.38 4.56 11.11
N THR A 162 -9.51 3.87 11.27
CA THR A 162 -9.53 2.45 11.64
C THR A 162 -10.26 1.65 10.58
N SER A 163 -9.68 0.53 10.15
CA SER A 163 -10.37 -0.45 9.31
C SER A 163 -10.67 -1.71 10.11
N TYR A 164 -11.77 -2.38 9.79
CA TYR A 164 -12.13 -3.69 10.30
C TYR A 164 -12.52 -4.61 9.15
N TYR A 165 -12.50 -5.92 9.39
CA TYR A 165 -13.01 -6.90 8.45
C TYR A 165 -14.32 -7.44 9.01
N GLU A 166 -15.31 -7.49 8.14
CA GLU A 166 -16.60 -8.14 8.37
C GLU A 166 -16.69 -9.30 7.40
N ALA A 167 -16.99 -10.49 7.91
CA ALA A 167 -17.25 -11.62 7.03
C ALA A 167 -18.54 -11.30 6.28
N MET A 168 -18.51 -11.37 4.95
CA MET A 168 -19.74 -11.33 4.17
C MET A 168 -20.38 -12.71 4.34
N GLU A 169 -21.61 -12.73 4.89
CA GLU A 169 -22.47 -13.92 4.94
C GLU A 169 -22.81 -14.42 3.53
#